data_AF-A0AAP0N925-F1
#
_entry.id   AF-A0AAP0N925-F1
#
_cell.length_a   1.000
_cell.length_b   1.000
_cell.length_c   1.000
_cell.angle_alpha   90.00
_cell.angle_beta   90.00
_cell.angle_gamma   90.00
#
_symmetry.space_group_name_H-M   'P 1'
#
loop_
_entity.id
_entity.type
_entity.pdbx_description
1 polymer ?
#
loop_
_entity_poly.entity_id
_entity_poly.type
_entity_poly.pdbx_seq_one_letter_code
_entity_poly.pdbx_strand_id
1 'polypeptide(L)'
;MELLNLRILPFVRFDLLQISLTQGLSLDKRYMNWTLRVASVHGQKAPLPFIKSVEVSFLDSENYKAAILNKQPFQLKRRTVLTKEFEMVLKLNFSDGCGCLCTEIKIPVDFKVSTNNFNRDEDAIIRRLKDEAVRDACCGQNAIVERKTVLAPKSEVTVYAIVTNIVRYHKTSKAFEATSVCNGDAVKRRNEGVNGIEVLSWKRLKGRKRKSRS
;
A
#
# COMPACT_ATOMS: atom_id res chain seq x y z
N MET A 1 31.64 4.31 35.35
CA MET A 1 30.98 3.37 34.43
C MET A 1 30.34 4.18 33.32
N GLU A 2 30.85 4.10 32.10
CA GLU A 2 30.19 4.69 30.95
C GLU A 2 29.00 3.81 30.57
N LEU A 3 27.78 4.35 30.64
CA LEU A 3 26.61 3.66 30.10
C LEU A 3 26.76 3.60 28.58
N LEU A 4 26.79 2.38 28.02
CA LEU A 4 26.69 2.15 26.59
C LEU A 4 25.41 2.83 26.07
N ASN A 5 25.58 3.92 25.32
CA ASN A 5 24.48 4.62 24.67
C ASN A 5 24.04 3.83 23.42
N LEU A 6 23.31 2.74 23.65
CA LEU A 6 22.77 1.89 22.58
C LEU A 6 21.53 2.57 21.96
N ARG A 7 21.75 3.62 21.16
CA ARG A 7 20.70 4.18 20.30
C ARG A 7 20.46 3.22 19.13
N ILE A 8 19.52 2.30 19.30
CA ILE A 8 19.02 1.43 18.24
C ILE A 8 18.33 2.28 17.17
N LEU A 9 18.86 2.26 15.95
CA LEU A 9 18.22 2.97 14.83
C LEU A 9 16.80 2.43 14.57
N PRO A 10 15.87 3.27 14.09
CA PRO A 10 14.57 2.81 13.65
C PRO A 10 14.71 1.70 12.58
N PHE A 11 13.93 0.64 12.74
CA PHE A 11 13.78 -0.39 11.73
C PHE A 11 12.73 0.07 10.71
N VAL A 12 13.10 0.09 9.44
CA VAL A 12 12.20 0.45 8.33
C VAL A 12 11.92 -0.81 7.54
N ARG A 13 10.63 -1.19 7.44
CA ARG A 13 10.17 -2.30 6.63
C ARG A 13 9.87 -1.82 5.22
N PHE A 14 10.45 -2.49 4.24
CA PHE A 14 10.15 -2.32 2.83
C PHE A 14 9.47 -3.57 2.29
N ASP A 15 8.46 -3.37 1.46
CA ASP A 15 7.88 -4.43 0.66
C ASP A 15 7.94 -4.05 -0.82
N LEU A 16 8.14 -5.05 -1.67
CA LEU A 16 8.23 -4.88 -3.11
C LEU A 16 6.93 -5.32 -3.78
N LEU A 17 6.55 -4.62 -4.83
CA LEU A 17 5.49 -5.05 -5.73
C LEU A 17 5.86 -4.78 -7.18
N GLN A 18 5.18 -5.46 -8.07
CA GLN A 18 5.27 -5.30 -9.50
C GLN A 18 3.95 -4.77 -10.05
N ILE A 19 4.02 -3.70 -10.83
CA ILE A 19 2.92 -3.19 -11.63
C ILE A 19 3.22 -3.47 -13.09
N SER A 20 2.34 -4.21 -13.76
CA SER A 20 2.47 -4.50 -15.17
C SER A 20 1.29 -3.95 -15.96
N LEU A 21 1.58 -3.24 -17.04
CA LEU A 21 0.61 -2.77 -18.01
C LEU A 21 0.85 -3.48 -19.34
N THR A 22 0.01 -4.46 -19.65
CA THR A 22 0.07 -5.22 -20.91
C THR A 22 -0.93 -4.66 -21.90
N GLN A 23 -0.51 -4.49 -23.15
CA GLN A 23 -1.25 -3.81 -24.21
C GLN A 23 -1.44 -4.76 -25.40
N GLY A 24 -2.60 -4.67 -26.05
CA GLY A 24 -2.95 -5.43 -27.23
C GLY A 24 -3.85 -4.62 -28.15
N LEU A 25 -3.36 -4.33 -29.35
CA LEU A 25 -4.12 -3.61 -30.37
C LEU A 25 -5.35 -4.44 -30.78
N SER A 26 -6.50 -3.79 -30.90
CA SER A 26 -7.71 -4.43 -31.41
C SER A 26 -7.59 -4.79 -32.90
N LEU A 27 -8.41 -5.73 -33.36
CA LEU A 27 -8.43 -6.16 -34.78
C LEU A 27 -8.74 -4.99 -35.74
N ASP A 28 -9.63 -4.08 -35.33
CA ASP A 28 -9.99 -2.88 -36.08
C ASP A 28 -8.97 -1.74 -35.94
N LYS A 29 -7.91 -1.93 -35.15
CA LYS A 29 -6.82 -0.96 -34.86
C LYS A 29 -7.27 0.39 -34.27
N ARG A 30 -8.55 0.54 -33.90
CA ARG A 30 -9.09 1.76 -33.30
C ARG A 30 -8.88 1.82 -31.80
N TYR A 31 -8.80 0.65 -31.16
CA TYR A 31 -8.77 0.54 -29.72
C TYR A 31 -7.52 -0.19 -29.22
N MET A 32 -7.05 0.23 -28.06
CA MET A 32 -6.08 -0.49 -27.26
C MET A 32 -6.80 -1.26 -26.17
N ASN A 33 -6.69 -2.59 -26.18
CA ASN A 33 -7.06 -3.41 -25.04
C ASN A 33 -5.87 -3.44 -24.10
N TRP A 34 -6.07 -3.05 -22.85
CA TRP A 34 -5.00 -3.02 -21.87
C TRP A 34 -5.40 -3.70 -20.58
N THR A 35 -4.39 -4.25 -19.92
CA THR A 35 -4.51 -4.95 -18.65
C THR A 35 -3.51 -4.35 -17.69
N LEU A 36 -4.02 -3.69 -16.66
CA LEU A 36 -3.25 -3.36 -15.46
C LEU A 36 -3.25 -4.58 -14.53
N ARG A 37 -2.10 -4.90 -13.98
CA ARG A 37 -1.96 -5.91 -12.93
C ARG A 37 -0.98 -5.44 -11.87
N VAL A 38 -1.37 -5.60 -10.60
CA VAL A 38 -0.49 -5.44 -9.42
C VAL A 38 -0.26 -6.83 -8.84
N ALA A 39 1.01 -7.24 -8.77
CA ALA A 39 1.43 -8.59 -8.39
C ALA A 39 2.73 -8.58 -7.58
N SER A 40 3.06 -9.71 -6.96
CA SER A 40 4.34 -9.88 -6.26
C SER A 40 5.50 -9.97 -7.25
N VAL A 41 6.65 -9.42 -6.86
CA VAL A 41 7.91 -9.58 -7.60
C VAL A 41 8.38 -11.04 -7.65
N HIS A 42 7.92 -11.86 -6.70
CA HIS A 42 8.24 -13.29 -6.64
C HIS A 42 7.37 -14.15 -7.56
N GLY A 43 6.47 -13.54 -8.34
CA GLY A 43 5.69 -14.21 -9.38
C GLY A 43 4.19 -13.99 -9.26
N GLN A 44 3.47 -14.33 -10.34
CA GLN A 44 2.04 -14.00 -10.49
C GLN A 44 1.12 -14.72 -9.51
N LYS A 45 1.52 -15.90 -9.02
CA LYS A 45 0.77 -16.69 -8.05
C LYS A 45 1.18 -16.39 -6.60
N ALA A 46 2.28 -15.66 -6.41
CA ALA A 46 2.75 -15.31 -5.08
C ALA A 46 1.85 -14.22 -4.49
N PRO A 47 1.39 -14.39 -3.24
CA PRO A 47 0.54 -13.40 -2.60
C PRO A 47 1.32 -12.11 -2.34
N LEU A 48 0.59 -10.99 -2.34
CA LEU A 48 0.99 -9.68 -1.83
C LEU A 48 0.33 -9.47 -0.46
N PRO A 49 0.92 -9.98 0.64
CA PRO A 49 0.25 -10.02 1.94
C PRO A 49 0.04 -8.63 2.56
N PHE A 50 0.87 -7.65 2.19
CA PHE A 50 0.80 -6.28 2.72
C PHE A 50 -0.24 -5.40 2.03
N ILE A 51 -0.91 -5.89 0.97
CA ILE A 51 -1.95 -5.15 0.23
C ILE A 51 -3.30 -5.85 0.41
N LYS A 52 -4.25 -5.11 0.96
CA LYS A 52 -5.63 -5.52 1.18
C LYS A 52 -6.49 -5.34 -0.07
N SER A 53 -6.39 -4.18 -0.71
CA SER A 53 -7.09 -3.88 -1.96
C SER A 53 -6.38 -2.79 -2.76
N VAL A 54 -6.72 -2.68 -4.04
CA VAL A 54 -6.22 -1.62 -4.93
C VAL A 54 -7.39 -0.85 -5.50
N GLU A 55 -7.46 0.43 -5.21
CA GLU A 55 -8.38 1.38 -5.83
C GLU A 55 -7.70 2.00 -7.07
N VAL A 56 -8.36 1.93 -8.20
CA VAL A 56 -7.90 2.51 -9.47
C VAL A 56 -8.85 3.63 -9.85
N SER A 57 -8.30 4.84 -9.97
CA SER A 57 -9.00 6.04 -10.43
C SER A 57 -8.24 6.70 -11.58
N PHE A 58 -8.89 7.63 -12.27
CA PHE A 58 -8.36 8.29 -13.46
C PHE A 58 -8.52 9.80 -13.26
N LEU A 59 -7.47 10.56 -13.55
CA LEU A 59 -7.48 12.02 -13.38
C LEU A 59 -8.15 12.75 -14.56
N ASP A 60 -8.28 12.07 -15.70
CA ASP A 60 -8.85 12.69 -16.91
C ASP A 60 -10.36 12.83 -16.90
N SER A 61 -10.79 13.83 -17.68
CA SER A 61 -12.19 14.16 -18.03
C SER A 61 -13.01 13.04 -18.67
N GLU A 62 -12.42 11.87 -18.89
CA GLU A 62 -13.14 10.74 -19.43
C GLU A 62 -13.81 9.91 -18.34
N ASN A 63 -15.03 9.48 -18.64
CA ASN A 63 -15.93 8.70 -17.79
C ASN A 63 -15.44 7.26 -17.50
N TYR A 64 -14.13 7.04 -17.35
CA TYR A 64 -13.62 5.77 -16.84
C TYR A 64 -14.08 5.59 -15.41
N LYS A 65 -14.96 4.61 -15.22
CA LYS A 65 -15.41 4.24 -13.88
C LYS A 65 -14.22 3.70 -13.09
N ALA A 66 -13.98 4.33 -11.94
CA ALA A 66 -13.07 3.84 -10.93
C ALA A 66 -13.37 2.38 -10.57
N ALA A 67 -12.35 1.63 -10.19
CA ALA A 67 -12.48 0.22 -9.87
C ALA A 67 -11.79 -0.10 -8.54
N ILE A 68 -12.38 -0.99 -7.76
CA ILE A 68 -11.79 -1.51 -6.52
C ILE A 68 -11.49 -2.99 -6.73
N LEU A 69 -10.22 -3.34 -6.61
CA LEU A 69 -9.70 -4.69 -6.81
C LEU A 69 -9.46 -5.31 -5.43
N ASN A 70 -10.31 -6.26 -5.04
CA ASN A 70 -10.27 -6.90 -3.71
C ASN A 70 -9.73 -8.33 -3.74
N LYS A 71 -9.38 -8.86 -4.93
CA LYS A 71 -8.92 -10.23 -5.11
C LYS A 71 -7.59 -10.23 -5.84
N GLN A 72 -6.67 -11.06 -5.35
CA GLN A 72 -5.37 -11.26 -5.97
C GLN A 72 -5.43 -12.33 -7.07
N PRO A 73 -4.67 -12.19 -8.17
CA PRO A 73 -3.88 -11.01 -8.54
C PRO A 73 -4.79 -9.81 -8.86
N PHE A 74 -4.43 -8.62 -8.38
CA PHE A 74 -5.24 -7.43 -8.60
C PHE A 74 -5.13 -7.04 -10.07
N GLN A 75 -6.20 -7.25 -10.83
CA GLN A 75 -6.19 -7.06 -12.28
C GLN A 75 -7.39 -6.22 -12.75
N LEU A 76 -7.10 -5.24 -13.60
CA LEU A 76 -8.10 -4.43 -14.29
C LEU A 76 -7.88 -4.56 -15.79
N LYS A 77 -8.93 -4.95 -16.51
CA LYS A 77 -8.95 -5.00 -17.99
C LYS A 77 -9.87 -3.90 -18.51
N ARG A 78 -9.39 -3.11 -19.46
CA ARG A 78 -10.14 -2.03 -20.09
C ARG A 78 -9.78 -1.90 -21.57
N ARG A 79 -10.59 -1.13 -22.28
CA ARG A 79 -10.40 -0.77 -23.68
C ARG A 79 -10.44 0.75 -23.79
N THR A 80 -9.47 1.31 -24.50
CA THR A 80 -9.30 2.76 -24.69
C THR A 80 -9.04 3.06 -26.16
N VAL A 81 -9.42 4.25 -26.63
CA VAL A 81 -9.09 4.70 -27.99
C VAL A 81 -7.59 4.96 -28.09
N LEU A 82 -6.95 4.51 -29.19
CA LEU A 82 -5.50 4.49 -29.36
C LEU A 82 -4.81 5.86 -29.19
N THR A 83 -5.50 6.95 -29.54
CA THR A 83 -4.91 8.29 -29.57
C THR A 83 -4.79 8.95 -28.21
N LYS A 84 -5.39 8.37 -27.16
CA LYS A 84 -5.48 9.05 -25.87
C LYS A 84 -4.40 8.63 -24.87
N GLU A 85 -3.77 9.66 -24.32
CA GLU A 85 -2.91 9.62 -23.14
C GLU A 85 -3.75 9.92 -21.91
N PHE A 86 -3.48 9.23 -20.79
CA PHE A 86 -4.19 9.52 -19.55
C PHE A 86 -3.35 9.23 -18.31
N GLU A 87 -3.72 9.85 -17.19
CA GLU A 87 -3.09 9.59 -15.89
C GLU A 87 -4.00 8.75 -14.99
N MET A 88 -3.46 7.65 -14.49
CA MET A 88 -4.15 6.71 -13.62
C MET A 88 -3.54 6.77 -12.21
N VAL A 89 -4.39 6.82 -11.19
CA VAL A 89 -3.96 6.82 -9.79
C VAL A 89 -4.34 5.49 -9.15
N LEU A 90 -3.32 4.77 -8.68
CA LEU A 90 -3.45 3.55 -7.91
C LEU A 90 -3.31 3.87 -6.44
N LYS A 91 -4.41 3.78 -5.70
CA LYS A 91 -4.39 3.82 -4.25
C LYS A 91 -4.31 2.40 -3.71
N LEU A 92 -3.16 2.06 -3.13
CA LEU A 92 -2.88 0.77 -2.53
C LEU A 92 -3.32 0.82 -1.07
N ASN A 93 -4.39 0.10 -0.73
CA ASN A 93 -4.84 -0.03 0.65
C ASN A 93 -4.06 -1.15 1.32
N PHE A 94 -3.37 -0.84 2.40
CA PHE A 94 -2.50 -1.77 3.10
C PHE A 94 -3.29 -2.71 4.02
N SER A 95 -2.69 -3.86 4.28
CA SER A 95 -3.19 -4.82 5.27
C SER A 95 -2.89 -4.37 6.70
N ASP A 96 -3.61 -4.95 7.65
CA ASP A 96 -3.40 -4.70 9.07
C ASP A 96 -1.93 -5.02 9.45
N GLY A 97 -1.29 -4.12 10.20
CA GLY A 97 0.14 -4.23 10.57
C GLY A 97 1.11 -3.36 9.75
N CYS A 98 0.63 -2.67 8.71
CA CYS A 98 1.36 -1.56 8.10
C CYS A 98 1.20 -0.28 8.94
N GLY A 99 2.20 0.61 8.89
CA GLY A 99 2.19 1.87 9.64
C GLY A 99 1.22 2.93 9.10
N CYS A 100 0.66 2.70 7.90
CA CYS A 100 -0.28 3.58 7.21
C CYS A 100 -1.43 2.76 6.62
N LEU A 101 -2.51 3.46 6.32
CA LEU A 101 -3.71 2.85 5.73
C LEU A 101 -3.56 2.63 4.23
N CYS A 102 -2.91 3.54 3.52
CA CYS A 102 -2.73 3.46 2.08
C CYS A 102 -1.54 4.28 1.58
N THR A 103 -1.18 4.07 0.31
CA THR A 103 -0.33 4.96 -0.47
C THR A 103 -0.90 5.13 -1.87
N GLU A 104 -0.50 6.19 -2.56
CA GLU A 104 -0.91 6.47 -3.94
C GLU A 104 0.30 6.43 -4.88
N ILE A 105 0.09 5.82 -6.04
CA ILE A 105 1.05 5.76 -7.13
C ILE A 105 0.36 6.31 -8.38
N LYS A 106 0.95 7.36 -8.96
CA LYS A 106 0.50 7.93 -10.22
C LYS A 106 1.21 7.23 -11.37
N ILE A 107 0.43 6.79 -12.35
CA ILE A 107 0.91 6.07 -13.52
C ILE A 107 0.46 6.83 -14.77
N PRO A 108 1.37 7.54 -15.44
CA PRO A 108 1.08 8.08 -16.77
C PRO A 108 0.97 6.92 -17.75
N VAL A 109 -0.08 6.92 -18.56
CA VAL A 109 -0.32 5.93 -19.60
C VAL A 109 -0.29 6.62 -20.96
N ASP A 110 0.76 6.31 -21.73
CA ASP A 110 0.84 6.63 -23.15
C ASP A 110 1.13 5.34 -23.93
N PHE A 111 0.27 5.07 -24.92
CA PHE A 111 0.40 3.89 -25.77
C PHE A 111 1.37 4.10 -26.94
N LYS A 112 1.72 5.35 -27.28
CA LYS A 112 2.60 5.71 -28.40
C LYS A 112 4.06 5.73 -27.97
N VAL A 113 4.37 6.33 -26.82
CA VAL A 113 5.73 6.38 -26.30
C VAL A 113 6.12 5.02 -25.70
N SER A 114 7.28 4.50 -26.10
CA SER A 114 7.92 3.39 -25.40
C SER A 114 8.73 3.96 -24.24
N THR A 115 8.35 3.63 -23.01
CA THR A 115 9.16 3.96 -21.85
C THR A 115 10.48 3.18 -21.90
N ASN A 116 11.60 3.88 -21.75
CA ASN A 116 12.92 3.25 -21.76
C ASN A 116 13.09 2.30 -20.56
N ASN A 117 13.82 1.22 -20.79
CA ASN A 117 14.26 0.35 -19.69
C ASN A 117 15.08 1.18 -18.70
N PHE A 118 14.76 1.01 -17.43
CA PHE A 118 15.39 1.76 -16.34
C PHE A 118 15.76 0.78 -15.25
N ASN A 119 17.05 0.67 -14.97
CA ASN A 119 17.57 -0.08 -13.85
C ASN A 119 18.56 0.83 -13.12
N ARG A 120 18.28 1.10 -11.85
CA ARG A 120 19.14 1.91 -10.97
C ARG A 120 19.77 1.01 -9.92
N ASP A 121 20.81 1.53 -9.27
CA ASP A 121 21.37 0.91 -8.07
C ASP A 121 20.27 0.77 -7.00
N GLU A 122 19.78 -0.46 -6.83
CA GLU A 122 18.69 -0.81 -5.90
C GLU A 122 19.06 -0.42 -4.48
N ASP A 123 20.33 -0.61 -4.08
CA ASP A 123 20.83 -0.30 -2.75
C ASP A 123 20.83 1.21 -2.49
N ALA A 124 21.12 2.02 -3.50
CA ALA A 124 21.04 3.48 -3.39
C ALA A 124 19.58 3.95 -3.21
N ILE A 125 18.63 3.33 -3.92
CA ILE A 125 17.20 3.66 -3.79
C ILE A 125 16.68 3.27 -2.41
N ILE A 126 16.99 2.05 -1.94
CA ILE A 126 16.54 1.56 -0.64
C ILE A 126 17.14 2.42 0.48
N ARG A 127 18.43 2.77 0.42
CA ARG A 127 19.06 3.68 1.38
C ARG A 127 18.36 5.03 1.41
N ARG A 128 18.11 5.63 0.24
CA ARG A 128 17.41 6.91 0.14
C ARG A 128 16.01 6.86 0.75
N LEU A 129 15.21 5.84 0.40
CA LEU A 129 13.87 5.68 0.97
C LEU A 129 13.92 5.47 2.49
N LYS A 130 14.92 4.75 2.98
CA LYS A 130 15.12 4.56 4.43
C LYS A 130 15.40 5.87 5.14
N ASP A 131 16.30 6.68 4.59
CA ASP A 131 16.66 7.96 5.19
C ASP A 131 15.50 8.95 5.15
N GLU A 132 14.76 9.02 4.04
CA GLU A 132 13.53 9.81 3.92
C GLU A 132 12.46 9.37 4.93
N ALA A 133 12.20 8.06 5.03
CA ALA A 133 11.23 7.51 5.97
C ALA A 133 11.59 7.81 7.43
N VAL A 134 12.88 7.71 7.79
CA VAL A 134 13.33 8.00 9.16
C VAL A 134 13.22 9.49 9.47
N ARG A 135 13.62 10.37 8.54
CA ARG A 135 13.56 11.83 8.69
C ARG A 135 12.13 12.32 8.83
N ASP A 136 11.26 11.91 7.91
CA ASP A 136 9.89 12.41 7.83
C ASP A 136 8.92 11.63 8.74
N ALA A 137 9.39 10.54 9.34
CA ALA A 137 8.61 9.64 10.18
C ALA A 137 7.35 9.09 9.47
N CYS A 138 7.35 9.03 8.14
CA CYS A 138 6.18 8.69 7.35
C CYS A 138 6.37 7.39 6.57
N CYS A 139 5.36 6.53 6.60
CA CYS A 139 5.28 5.37 5.73
C CYS A 139 4.46 5.69 4.48
N GLY A 140 4.43 4.75 3.53
CA GLY A 140 3.76 4.90 2.24
C GLY A 140 4.64 5.54 1.17
N GLN A 141 5.82 6.07 1.55
CA GLN A 141 6.84 6.49 0.58
C GLN A 141 7.18 5.32 -0.35
N ASN A 142 7.28 5.62 -1.64
CA ASN A 142 7.55 4.62 -2.66
C ASN A 142 8.53 5.16 -3.72
N ALA A 143 9.29 4.25 -4.32
CA ALA A 143 10.16 4.57 -5.44
C ALA A 143 10.21 3.42 -6.45
N ILE A 144 10.45 3.78 -7.70
CA ILE A 144 10.67 2.81 -8.79
C ILE A 144 12.09 2.26 -8.64
N VAL A 145 12.17 0.93 -8.48
CA VAL A 145 13.44 0.19 -8.41
C VAL A 145 13.87 -0.21 -9.81
N GLU A 146 12.95 -0.79 -10.57
CA GLU A 146 13.21 -1.31 -11.90
C GLU A 146 12.02 -1.04 -12.83
N ARG A 147 12.31 -0.77 -14.10
CA ARG A 147 11.33 -0.73 -15.18
C ARG A 147 11.87 -1.48 -16.40
N LYS A 148 11.07 -2.43 -16.88
CA LYS A 148 11.35 -3.27 -18.04
C LYS A 148 10.21 -3.17 -19.04
N THR A 149 10.55 -2.95 -20.30
CA THR A 149 9.62 -2.97 -21.43
C THR A 149 9.83 -4.25 -22.23
N VAL A 150 8.77 -5.05 -22.36
CA VAL A 150 8.73 -6.27 -23.17
C VAL A 150 8.00 -5.95 -24.46
N LEU A 151 8.58 -6.33 -25.61
CA LEU A 151 8.04 -5.99 -26.93
C LEU A 151 6.91 -6.92 -27.37
N ALA A 152 6.90 -8.18 -26.92
CA ALA A 152 5.92 -9.19 -27.35
C ALA A 152 5.42 -10.05 -26.16
N PRO A 153 4.15 -9.89 -25.72
CA PRO A 153 3.25 -8.78 -26.03
C PRO A 153 3.81 -7.44 -25.50
N LYS A 154 3.41 -6.31 -26.09
CA LYS A 154 3.83 -4.97 -25.62
C LYS A 154 3.40 -4.80 -24.16
N SER A 155 4.35 -4.84 -23.24
CA SER A 155 4.09 -4.77 -21.81
C SER A 155 5.15 -3.94 -21.12
N GLU A 156 4.71 -3.04 -20.25
CA GLU A 156 5.59 -2.33 -19.33
C GLU A 156 5.47 -2.97 -17.95
N VAL A 157 6.60 -3.29 -17.32
CA VAL A 157 6.68 -3.87 -15.99
C VAL A 157 7.53 -2.95 -15.13
N THR A 158 6.95 -2.41 -14.06
CA THR A 158 7.64 -1.53 -13.11
C THR A 158 7.60 -2.15 -11.73
N VAL A 159 8.76 -2.28 -11.09
CA VAL A 159 8.92 -2.73 -9.71
C VAL A 159 9.02 -1.51 -8.80
N TYR A 160 8.20 -1.50 -7.74
CA TYR A 160 8.18 -0.47 -6.72
C TYR A 160 8.67 -1.03 -5.40
N ALA A 161 9.50 -0.26 -4.70
CA ALA A 161 9.76 -0.42 -3.28
C ALA A 161 8.88 0.53 -2.49
N ILE A 162 8.23 0.03 -1.44
CA ILE A 162 7.31 0.79 -0.60
C ILE A 162 7.69 0.63 0.87
N VAL A 163 7.79 1.74 1.58
CA VAL A 163 7.95 1.76 3.04
C VAL A 163 6.60 1.43 3.66
N THR A 164 6.45 0.24 4.24
CA THR A 164 5.18 -0.19 4.83
C THR A 164 5.13 0.01 6.33
N ASN A 165 6.27 0.05 7.03
CA ASN A 165 6.30 0.26 8.48
C ASN A 165 7.62 0.87 8.96
N ILE A 166 7.59 1.60 10.07
CA ILE A 166 8.75 2.19 10.74
C ILE A 166 8.61 1.90 12.24
N VAL A 167 9.53 1.09 12.78
CA VAL A 167 9.55 0.71 14.19
C VAL A 167 10.69 1.42 14.90
N ARG A 168 10.39 2.23 15.90
CA ARG A 168 11.39 2.96 16.72
C ARG A 168 11.58 2.26 18.06
N TYR A 169 12.84 2.06 18.46
CA TYR A 169 13.18 1.32 19.66
C TYR A 169 13.76 2.23 20.76
N HIS A 170 12.97 3.15 21.34
CA HIS A 170 13.40 3.96 22.49
C HIS A 170 12.31 4.14 23.58
N LYS A 171 12.78 4.30 24.83
CA LYS A 171 12.23 3.91 26.14
C LYS A 171 10.84 4.45 26.57
N THR A 172 10.12 3.55 27.26
CA THR A 172 9.07 3.75 28.30
C THR A 172 7.89 4.69 27.98
N SER A 173 6.73 4.04 27.81
CA SER A 173 5.38 4.46 28.19
C SER A 173 5.12 5.97 28.41
N LYS A 174 4.18 6.49 27.59
CA LYS A 174 3.52 7.82 27.62
C LYS A 174 3.99 8.75 26.50
N ALA A 175 3.59 8.47 25.26
CA ALA A 175 3.26 9.47 24.22
C ALA A 175 3.19 8.79 22.84
N PHE A 176 2.17 7.96 22.59
CA PHE A 176 1.84 7.55 21.22
C PHE A 176 0.31 7.50 21.05
N GLU A 177 -0.35 8.61 21.40
CA GLU A 177 -1.55 9.04 20.70
C GLU A 177 -1.14 10.19 19.80
N ALA A 178 -0.55 9.83 18.65
CA ALA A 178 -0.50 10.70 17.49
C ALA A 178 -0.82 9.81 16.30
N THR A 179 -2.11 9.49 16.19
CA THR A 179 -2.72 8.97 14.98
C THR A 179 -2.31 9.87 13.81
N SER A 180 -1.67 9.30 12.79
CA SER A 180 -1.53 9.97 11.50
C SER A 180 -2.94 10.07 10.91
N VAL A 181 -3.54 11.24 11.09
CA VAL A 181 -4.85 11.58 10.53
C VAL A 181 -4.66 11.79 9.03
N CYS A 182 -5.25 10.89 8.24
CA CYS A 182 -5.58 11.19 6.87
C CYS A 182 -6.70 12.24 6.90
N ASN A 183 -6.56 13.34 6.16
CA ASN A 183 -7.49 14.47 6.16
C ASN A 183 -8.95 14.02 5.95
N GLY A 184 -9.82 14.29 6.94
CA GLY A 184 -11.27 14.12 6.83
C GLY A 184 -11.98 13.81 8.15
N ASP A 185 -12.57 14.85 8.75
CA ASP A 185 -13.59 14.88 9.81
C ASP A 185 -13.30 14.32 11.22
N ALA A 186 -13.32 15.24 12.18
CA ALA A 186 -13.17 15.01 13.61
C ALA A 186 -14.52 14.86 14.30
N VAL A 187 -14.79 13.70 14.89
CA VAL A 187 -15.79 13.57 15.97
C VAL A 187 -15.07 13.19 17.26
N LYS A 188 -14.91 14.22 18.09
CA LYS A 188 -14.29 14.23 19.42
C LYS A 188 -15.16 13.45 20.41
N ARG A 189 -14.68 12.35 21.00
CA ARG A 189 -15.27 11.79 22.23
C ARG A 189 -14.54 12.32 23.46
N ARG A 190 -15.33 12.94 24.35
CA ARG A 190 -14.94 13.54 25.63
C ARG A 190 -14.47 12.48 26.63
N ASN A 191 -13.47 12.85 27.41
CA ASN A 191 -13.04 12.21 28.65
C ASN A 191 -14.17 12.15 29.68
N GLU A 192 -14.27 11.03 30.39
CA GLU A 192 -14.59 10.98 31.81
C GLU A 192 -13.54 10.09 32.49
N GLY A 193 -12.77 10.67 33.40
CA GLY A 193 -11.80 9.96 34.22
C GLY A 193 -12.35 9.77 35.64
N VAL A 194 -11.98 8.67 36.29
CA VAL A 194 -11.99 8.55 37.76
C VAL A 194 -10.89 7.55 38.16
N ASN A 195 -9.94 8.01 38.99
CA ASN A 195 -9.04 7.18 39.77
C ASN A 195 -9.80 6.50 40.92
N GLY A 196 -9.49 5.24 41.23
CA GLY A 196 -10.01 4.57 42.43
C GLY A 196 -9.30 3.24 42.69
N ILE A 197 -8.79 3.11 43.93
CA ILE A 197 -7.92 2.08 44.48
C ILE A 197 -8.68 0.80 44.88
N GLU A 198 -7.98 -0.34 44.81
CA GLU A 198 -8.19 -1.66 45.46
C GLU A 198 -9.54 -2.40 45.33
N VAL A 199 -9.46 -3.69 44.98
CA VAL A 199 -9.76 -4.83 45.88
C VAL A 199 -9.84 -6.14 45.05
N LEU A 200 -9.21 -7.17 45.60
CA LEU A 200 -9.30 -8.58 45.22
C LEU A 200 -10.74 -9.10 45.17
N SER A 201 -11.19 -9.68 44.06
CA SER A 201 -12.20 -10.76 44.09
C SER A 201 -12.31 -11.51 42.76
N TRP A 202 -11.59 -12.63 42.63
CA TRP A 202 -11.94 -13.67 41.66
C TRP A 202 -13.05 -14.54 42.26
N LYS A 203 -14.31 -14.37 41.80
CA LYS A 203 -15.35 -15.41 41.87
C LYS A 203 -16.52 -15.15 40.91
N ARG A 204 -16.58 -16.06 39.92
CA ARG A 204 -17.73 -16.67 39.21
C ARG A 204 -18.56 -15.82 38.24
N LEU A 205 -18.87 -16.41 37.09
CA LEU A 205 -20.23 -16.83 36.71
C LEU A 205 -20.21 -17.66 35.40
N LYS A 206 -20.27 -18.99 35.52
CA LYS A 206 -20.69 -19.91 34.45
C LYS A 206 -22.04 -20.51 34.87
N GLY A 207 -22.98 -20.60 33.92
CA GLY A 207 -24.12 -21.52 34.02
C GLY A 207 -25.48 -20.85 34.14
N ARG A 208 -26.05 -20.52 32.98
CA ARG A 208 -27.43 -20.08 32.75
C ARG A 208 -28.42 -21.18 33.18
N LYS A 209 -29.57 -20.75 33.72
CA LYS A 209 -30.65 -21.58 34.29
C LYS A 209 -31.85 -21.70 33.32
N ARG A 210 -32.62 -22.79 33.44
CA ARG A 210 -34.03 -23.07 33.02
C ARG A 210 -34.22 -23.64 31.59
N LYS A 211 -35.16 -24.57 31.30
CA LYS A 211 -36.20 -25.32 32.08
C LYS A 211 -36.70 -26.50 31.22
N SER A 212 -37.34 -27.47 31.87
CA SER A 212 -37.96 -28.71 31.38
C SER A 212 -39.37 -28.55 30.78
N ARG A 213 -39.77 -29.56 29.97
CA ARG A 213 -41.09 -30.22 29.74
C ARG A 213 -41.00 -30.92 28.36
N SER A 214 -41.38 -32.17 28.11
CA SER A 214 -42.24 -33.16 28.78
C SER A 214 -41.61 -34.56 28.67
#